data_AF-A0A5C7PN67-F1
#
_entry.id   AF-A0A5C7PN67-F1
#
_cell.length_a   1.000
_cell.length_b   1.000
_cell.length_c   1.000
_cell.angle_alpha   90.00
_cell.angle_beta   90.00
_cell.angle_gamma   90.00
#
_symmetry.space_group_name_H-M   'P 1'
#
loop_
_entity.id
_entity.type
_entity.pdbx_description
1 polymer ?
#
loop_
_entity_poly.entity_id
_entity_poly.type
_entity_poly.pdbx_seq_one_letter_code
_entity_poly.pdbx_strand_id
1 'polypeptide(L)'
;MCRTFWENWACCRQKALPLNNQSTVHHSESEMRTARIDAIQYLRGIAALAVVIAHIASMQHSVAPELPAVLPEFNGFWGVDIFFIISGFIIVYITRSAAAGGKEAVIFMLKRMVRIVPAYWFFTVLVYFADTQHWFSDQQNSTNLAMLLKSLLFIKPGFPLLFVGWTLTLEMFFYVIFMVALWRWDAAVRVWPIVVVFVFLALVPVWFDVENRYVKFYTQAILLEFVAGMLIAYFFVDKERLSQSAAVAIFLVGCGLLLGVTYYLDDEVLIPQRAFWWGVPALLIVLGAVNIKNIGNNQLLHAAGTISYSLYLCHMPCAYAGVVLAKYFFAGSPNFLGWYVVITLILTLLVSIASWRLLEYWPQLALRRAIGEAA
;
A
#
# COMPACT_ATOMS: atom_id res chain seq x y z
N MET A 1 11.85 19.31 25.55
CA MET A 1 10.97 18.14 25.31
C MET A 1 11.03 17.66 23.84
N CYS A 2 12.22 17.69 23.22
CA CYS A 2 12.42 17.42 21.78
C CYS A 2 13.65 16.51 21.55
N ARG A 3 13.84 15.48 22.40
CA ARG A 3 15.03 14.58 22.36
C ARG A 3 14.73 13.08 22.16
N THR A 4 13.49 12.67 21.99
CA THR A 4 13.13 11.23 22.00
C THR A 4 13.09 10.53 20.63
N PHE A 5 13.34 11.23 19.51
CA PHE A 5 13.35 10.61 18.18
C PHE A 5 14.70 9.92 17.84
N TRP A 6 15.83 10.43 18.35
CA TRP A 6 17.17 9.97 17.99
C TRP A 6 17.83 9.09 19.06
N GLU A 7 17.63 9.39 20.35
CA GLU A 7 18.34 8.70 21.45
C GLU A 7 17.88 7.24 21.64
N ASN A 8 16.60 6.95 21.43
CA ASN A 8 16.08 5.57 21.52
C ASN A 8 16.57 4.66 20.38
N TRP A 9 17.06 5.24 19.27
CA TRP A 9 17.52 4.46 18.10
C TRP A 9 19.04 4.25 18.09
N ALA A 10 19.83 5.16 18.66
CA ALA A 10 21.28 5.00 18.78
C ALA A 10 21.67 3.88 19.78
N CYS A 11 20.87 3.69 20.84
CA CYS A 11 21.19 2.75 21.93
C CYS A 11 21.17 1.26 21.48
N CYS A 12 20.39 0.89 20.48
CA CYS A 12 20.35 -0.50 19.97
C CYS A 12 21.49 -0.86 19.01
N ARG A 13 22.36 0.09 18.63
CA ARG A 13 23.40 -0.14 17.61
C ARG A 13 24.78 -0.51 18.18
N GLN A 14 24.99 -0.45 19.49
CA GLN A 14 26.30 -0.69 20.11
C GLN A 14 26.22 -1.75 21.21
N LYS A 15 26.53 -3.00 20.83
CA LYS A 15 27.25 -3.98 21.67
C LYS A 15 27.66 -5.17 20.79
N ALA A 16 28.79 -5.02 20.10
CA ALA A 16 29.48 -6.14 19.46
C ALA A 16 30.62 -6.60 20.39
N LEU A 17 30.60 -7.87 20.80
CA LEU A 17 31.75 -8.58 21.36
C LEU A 17 32.29 -9.55 20.28
N PRO A 18 33.61 -9.82 20.23
CA PRO A 18 34.23 -10.35 19.01
C PRO A 18 34.37 -11.89 19.00
N LEU A 19 34.67 -12.37 17.79
CA LEU A 19 35.30 -13.65 17.38
C LEU A 19 34.37 -14.82 17.00
N ASN A 20 34.24 -15.09 15.69
CA ASN A 20 34.87 -16.21 14.96
C ASN A 20 34.29 -16.25 13.52
N ASN A 21 34.89 -17.02 12.59
CA ASN A 21 34.67 -17.04 11.13
C ASN A 21 33.23 -17.35 10.61
N GLN A 22 32.21 -17.30 11.48
CA GLN A 22 30.77 -17.25 11.17
C GLN A 22 30.23 -15.81 11.05
N SER A 23 31.04 -14.81 11.41
CA SER A 23 30.65 -13.41 11.44
C SER A 23 30.33 -12.82 10.06
N THR A 24 31.04 -13.22 9.01
CA THR A 24 30.87 -12.66 7.65
C THR A 24 29.54 -13.04 7.01
N VAL A 25 29.11 -14.29 7.18
CA VAL A 25 27.82 -14.78 6.66
C VAL A 25 26.65 -14.13 7.42
N HIS A 26 26.72 -14.08 8.75
CA HIS A 26 25.68 -13.41 9.55
C HIS A 26 25.62 -11.89 9.31
N HIS A 27 26.76 -11.22 9.11
CA HIS A 27 26.79 -9.81 8.72
C HIS A 27 26.13 -9.59 7.35
N SER A 28 26.51 -10.36 6.33
CA SER A 28 25.93 -10.30 4.98
C SER A 28 24.42 -10.52 4.98
N GLU A 29 23.93 -11.52 5.73
CA GLU A 29 22.48 -11.77 5.85
C GLU A 29 21.75 -10.63 6.56
N SER A 30 22.35 -10.05 7.61
CA SER A 30 21.74 -8.92 8.33
C SER A 30 21.64 -7.67 7.45
N GLU A 31 22.68 -7.38 6.67
CA GLU A 31 22.74 -6.21 5.77
C GLU A 31 21.71 -6.32 4.64
N MET A 32 21.60 -7.51 4.04
CA MET A 32 20.57 -7.80 3.03
C MET A 32 19.15 -7.67 3.58
N ARG A 33 18.90 -8.10 4.84
CA ARG A 33 17.59 -7.94 5.47
C ARG A 33 17.25 -6.45 5.67
N THR A 34 18.21 -5.65 6.12
CA THR A 34 18.02 -4.21 6.29
C THR A 34 17.76 -3.53 4.94
N ALA A 35 18.58 -3.80 3.92
CA ALA A 35 18.41 -3.24 2.58
C ALA A 35 17.04 -3.57 1.98
N ARG A 36 16.54 -4.80 2.17
CA ARG A 36 15.19 -5.20 1.73
C ARG A 36 14.08 -4.42 2.43
N ILE A 37 14.18 -4.28 3.75
CA ILE A 37 13.19 -3.53 4.52
C ILE A 37 13.18 -2.07 4.06
N ASP A 38 14.35 -1.48 3.89
CA ASP A 38 14.48 -0.10 3.42
C ASP A 38 13.94 0.08 1.99
N ALA A 39 14.22 -0.86 1.07
CA ALA A 39 13.68 -0.85 -0.29
C ALA A 39 12.16 -0.83 -0.28
N ILE A 40 11.56 -1.70 0.54
CA ILE A 40 10.12 -1.79 0.70
C ILE A 40 9.55 -0.49 1.29
N GLN A 41 10.21 0.13 2.26
CA GLN A 41 9.76 1.43 2.79
C GLN A 41 9.81 2.51 1.73
N TYR A 42 10.89 2.58 0.94
CA TYR A 42 11.05 3.59 -0.09
C TYR A 42 9.98 3.44 -1.17
N LEU A 43 9.78 2.22 -1.67
CA LEU A 43 8.75 1.93 -2.66
C LEU A 43 7.35 2.24 -2.14
N ARG A 44 7.03 1.91 -0.88
CA ARG A 44 5.74 2.27 -0.26
C ARG A 44 5.53 3.78 -0.19
N GLY A 45 6.56 4.53 0.17
CA GLY A 45 6.50 6.00 0.22
C GLY A 45 6.28 6.61 -1.16
N ILE A 46 7.05 6.17 -2.15
CA ILE A 46 6.94 6.61 -3.56
C ILE A 46 5.56 6.26 -4.12
N ALA A 47 5.09 5.04 -3.90
CA ALA A 47 3.78 4.57 -4.36
C ALA A 47 2.63 5.38 -3.75
N ALA A 48 2.66 5.67 -2.44
CA ALA A 48 1.64 6.50 -1.80
C ALA A 48 1.63 7.91 -2.42
N LEU A 49 2.82 8.53 -2.56
CA LEU A 49 2.94 9.88 -3.13
C LEU A 49 2.45 9.93 -4.58
N ALA A 50 2.78 8.92 -5.40
CA ALA A 50 2.32 8.84 -6.77
C ALA A 50 0.78 8.82 -6.85
N VAL A 51 0.13 8.01 -6.01
CA VAL A 51 -1.34 7.96 -5.92
C VAL A 51 -1.92 9.30 -5.45
N VAL A 52 -1.32 9.93 -4.43
CA VAL A 52 -1.79 11.24 -3.92
C VAL A 52 -1.70 12.30 -5.02
N ILE A 53 -0.56 12.39 -5.72
CA ILE A 53 -0.36 13.36 -6.80
C ILE A 53 -1.35 13.11 -7.94
N ALA A 54 -1.56 11.85 -8.34
CA ALA A 54 -2.50 11.50 -9.40
C ALA A 54 -3.94 11.94 -9.09
N HIS A 55 -4.42 11.67 -7.87
CA HIS A 55 -5.76 12.11 -7.46
C HIS A 55 -5.87 13.63 -7.37
N ILE A 56 -4.86 14.31 -6.80
CA ILE A 56 -4.87 15.78 -6.73
C ILE A 56 -4.83 16.39 -8.13
N ALA A 57 -4.03 15.85 -9.06
CA ALA A 57 -3.98 16.29 -10.45
C ALA A 57 -5.35 16.12 -11.13
N SER A 58 -5.94 14.92 -11.05
CA SER A 58 -7.25 14.62 -11.61
C SER A 58 -8.36 15.53 -11.05
N MET A 59 -8.33 15.84 -9.74
CA MET A 59 -9.35 16.66 -9.10
C MET A 59 -9.34 18.14 -9.57
N GLN A 60 -8.25 18.67 -10.11
CA GLN A 60 -8.19 20.09 -10.54
C GLN A 60 -9.22 20.39 -11.62
N HIS A 61 -9.40 19.46 -12.56
CA HIS A 61 -10.38 19.56 -13.64
C HIS A 61 -11.82 19.58 -13.13
N SER A 62 -12.11 18.90 -12.02
CA SER A 62 -13.43 18.92 -11.38
C SER A 62 -13.63 20.14 -10.47
N VAL A 63 -12.54 20.71 -9.96
CA VAL A 63 -12.56 21.78 -8.96
C VAL A 63 -12.69 23.17 -9.60
N ALA A 64 -11.99 23.42 -10.71
CA ALA A 64 -12.06 24.64 -11.51
C ALA A 64 -11.73 24.33 -12.98
N PRO A 65 -12.67 23.74 -13.75
CA PRO A 65 -12.44 23.30 -15.13
C PRO A 65 -12.00 24.42 -16.08
N GLU A 66 -12.36 25.66 -15.77
CA GLU A 66 -12.03 26.86 -16.54
C GLU A 66 -10.60 27.37 -16.33
N LEU A 67 -9.90 26.89 -15.29
CA LEU A 67 -8.54 27.33 -14.97
C LEU A 67 -7.50 26.34 -15.52
N PRO A 68 -6.32 26.82 -15.97
CA PRO A 68 -5.24 25.94 -16.39
C PRO A 68 -4.74 25.11 -15.20
N ALA A 69 -4.55 23.81 -15.42
CA ALA A 69 -4.04 22.90 -14.40
C ALA A 69 -2.64 23.32 -13.93
N VAL A 70 -2.39 23.17 -12.62
CA VAL A 70 -1.11 23.49 -11.98
C VAL A 70 -0.19 22.27 -11.91
N LEU A 71 -0.78 21.08 -11.74
CA LEU A 71 -0.04 19.82 -11.90
C LEU A 71 -0.33 19.25 -13.28
N PRO A 72 0.68 18.71 -13.97
CA PRO A 72 0.43 17.96 -15.20
C PRO A 72 -0.44 16.74 -14.88
N GLU A 73 -1.21 16.29 -15.87
CA GLU A 73 -1.85 14.98 -15.80
C GLU A 73 -0.77 13.93 -15.56
N PHE A 74 -1.00 13.12 -14.52
CA PHE A 74 -0.03 12.14 -14.07
C PHE A 74 -0.77 10.89 -13.62
N ASN A 75 -0.55 9.80 -14.36
CA ASN A 75 -1.14 8.52 -14.03
C ASN A 75 -0.29 7.79 -12.98
N GLY A 76 -0.56 8.10 -11.71
CA GLY A 76 0.14 7.54 -10.55
C GLY A 76 -0.55 6.34 -9.91
N PHE A 77 -1.63 5.81 -10.52
CA PHE A 77 -2.43 4.73 -9.93
C PHE A 77 -1.69 3.39 -9.85
N TRP A 78 -0.60 3.22 -10.61
CA TRP A 78 0.34 2.11 -10.49
C TRP A 78 0.93 1.93 -9.08
N GLY A 79 0.87 2.97 -8.23
CA GLY A 79 1.26 2.85 -6.83
C GLY A 79 0.43 1.80 -6.08
N VAL A 80 -0.83 1.58 -6.47
CA VAL A 80 -1.68 0.52 -5.93
C VAL A 80 -1.11 -0.87 -6.25
N ASP A 81 -0.60 -1.07 -7.46
CA ASP A 81 -0.02 -2.34 -7.90
C ASP A 81 1.26 -2.66 -7.11
N ILE A 82 2.10 -1.65 -6.90
CA ILE A 82 3.26 -1.78 -6.02
C ILE A 82 2.82 -2.15 -4.59
N PHE A 83 1.77 -1.54 -4.05
CA PHE A 83 1.27 -1.89 -2.72
C PHE A 83 0.86 -3.36 -2.62
N PHE A 84 0.16 -3.90 -3.62
CA PHE A 84 -0.31 -5.28 -3.57
C PHE A 84 0.81 -6.29 -3.69
N ILE A 85 1.78 -6.04 -4.58
CA ILE A 85 2.99 -6.87 -4.68
C ILE A 85 3.79 -6.81 -3.38
N ILE A 86 3.93 -5.62 -2.77
CA ILE A 86 4.59 -5.47 -1.47
C ILE A 86 3.82 -6.21 -0.36
N SER A 87 2.49 -6.15 -0.34
CA SER A 87 1.67 -6.87 0.66
C SER A 87 1.83 -8.38 0.54
N GLY A 88 1.82 -8.93 -0.67
CA GLY A 88 2.12 -10.34 -0.92
C GLY A 88 3.53 -10.74 -0.47
N PHE A 89 4.53 -9.91 -0.80
CA PHE A 89 5.92 -10.10 -0.42
C PHE A 89 6.11 -10.10 1.10
N ILE A 90 5.66 -9.05 1.79
CA ILE A 90 5.83 -8.89 3.24
C ILE A 90 5.20 -10.06 3.99
N ILE A 91 4.01 -10.51 3.58
CA ILE A 91 3.28 -11.55 4.29
C ILE A 91 4.02 -12.89 4.25
N VAL A 92 4.53 -13.29 3.09
CA VAL A 92 5.37 -14.49 2.99
C VAL A 92 6.69 -14.27 3.73
N TYR A 93 7.32 -13.10 3.57
CA TYR A 93 8.60 -12.78 4.21
C TYR A 93 8.56 -12.86 5.74
N ILE A 94 7.54 -12.29 6.39
CA ILE A 94 7.44 -12.27 7.86
C ILE A 94 6.94 -13.60 8.43
N THR A 95 6.23 -14.41 7.64
CA THR A 95 5.68 -15.71 8.10
C THR A 95 6.47 -16.92 7.59
N ARG A 96 7.63 -16.71 6.97
CA ARG A 96 8.50 -17.77 6.42
C ARG A 96 9.01 -18.76 7.46
N SER A 97 9.10 -18.33 8.72
CA SER A 97 9.53 -19.16 9.85
C SER A 97 8.37 -19.56 10.77
N ALA A 98 7.14 -19.16 10.44
CA ALA A 98 5.96 -19.51 11.21
C ALA A 98 5.50 -20.93 10.85
N ALA A 99 5.33 -21.76 11.88
CA ALA A 99 4.72 -23.08 11.75
C ALA A 99 3.23 -22.95 11.41
N ALA A 100 2.68 -23.99 10.78
CA ALA A 100 1.24 -24.10 10.63
C ALA A 100 0.55 -24.15 12.00
N GLY A 101 -0.55 -23.41 12.17
CA GLY A 101 -1.35 -23.53 13.38
C GLY A 101 -2.30 -22.37 13.64
N GLY A 102 -3.31 -22.64 14.47
CA GLY A 102 -4.36 -21.67 14.79
C GLY A 102 -3.82 -20.44 15.54
N LYS A 103 -2.87 -20.64 16.45
CA LYS A 103 -2.24 -19.54 17.21
C LYS A 103 -1.54 -18.55 16.28
N GLU A 104 -0.71 -19.04 15.36
CA GLU A 104 0.02 -18.19 14.41
C GLU A 104 -0.92 -17.49 13.43
N ALA A 105 -1.97 -18.19 12.97
CA ALA A 105 -3.00 -17.62 12.12
C ALA A 105 -3.75 -16.45 12.80
N VAL A 106 -4.12 -16.60 14.07
CA VAL A 106 -4.79 -15.54 14.85
C VAL A 106 -3.84 -14.37 15.09
N ILE A 107 -2.59 -14.62 15.51
CA ILE A 107 -1.60 -13.55 15.73
C ILE A 107 -1.34 -12.79 14.42
N PHE A 108 -1.22 -13.50 13.30
CA PHE A 108 -1.10 -12.88 11.97
C PHE A 108 -2.27 -11.93 11.70
N MET A 109 -3.51 -12.40 11.85
CA MET A 109 -4.70 -11.61 11.57
C MET A 109 -4.79 -10.41 12.51
N LEU A 110 -4.57 -10.57 13.81
CA LEU A 110 -4.57 -9.47 14.78
C LEU A 110 -3.55 -8.39 14.42
N LYS A 111 -2.32 -8.77 14.03
CA LYS A 111 -1.29 -7.81 13.58
C LYS A 111 -1.73 -7.04 12.34
N ARG A 112 -2.50 -7.66 11.44
CA ARG A 112 -3.05 -6.98 10.26
C ARG A 112 -4.22 -6.05 10.63
N MET A 113 -5.14 -6.52 11.48
CA MET A 113 -6.31 -5.75 11.90
C MET A 113 -5.90 -4.47 12.62
N VAL A 114 -5.00 -4.58 13.59
CA VAL A 114 -4.53 -3.45 14.41
C VAL A 114 -3.79 -2.40 13.57
N ARG A 115 -3.22 -2.79 12.44
CA ARG A 115 -2.58 -1.88 11.49
C ARG A 115 -3.60 -1.15 10.60
N ILE A 116 -4.60 -1.87 10.07
CA ILE A 116 -5.50 -1.35 9.03
C ILE A 116 -6.76 -0.73 9.63
N VAL A 117 -7.44 -1.47 10.49
CA VAL A 117 -8.82 -1.22 10.92
C VAL A 117 -9.00 0.13 11.62
N PRO A 118 -8.18 0.52 12.61
CA PRO A 118 -8.44 1.76 13.36
C PRO A 118 -8.43 3.00 12.49
N ALA A 119 -7.43 3.14 11.62
CA ALA A 119 -7.32 4.28 10.72
C ALA A 119 -8.44 4.26 9.66
N TYR A 120 -8.71 3.10 9.05
CA TYR A 120 -9.75 2.97 8.03
C TYR A 120 -11.14 3.29 8.59
N TRP A 121 -11.49 2.76 9.76
CA TRP A 121 -12.76 3.08 10.41
C TRP A 121 -12.88 4.56 10.74
N PHE A 122 -11.82 5.17 11.27
CA PHE A 122 -11.82 6.60 11.57
C PHE A 122 -12.13 7.45 10.34
N PHE A 123 -11.41 7.27 9.23
CA PHE A 123 -11.65 8.07 8.02
C PHE A 123 -12.99 7.72 7.34
N THR A 124 -13.42 6.46 7.38
CA THR A 124 -14.73 6.06 6.85
C THR A 124 -15.87 6.74 7.60
N VAL A 125 -15.81 6.76 8.94
CA VAL A 125 -16.80 7.45 9.78
C VAL A 125 -16.72 8.96 9.60
N LEU A 126 -15.52 9.52 9.49
CA LEU A 126 -15.32 10.94 9.21
C LEU A 126 -15.99 11.34 7.90
N VAL A 127 -15.76 10.57 6.82
CA VAL A 127 -16.39 10.79 5.51
C VAL A 127 -17.90 10.65 5.61
N TYR A 128 -18.42 9.64 6.31
CA TYR A 128 -19.87 9.45 6.49
C TYR A 128 -20.56 10.68 7.09
N PHE A 129 -19.96 11.32 8.10
CA PHE A 129 -20.51 12.54 8.71
C PHE A 129 -20.23 13.81 7.91
N ALA A 130 -19.12 13.85 7.16
CA ALA A 130 -18.76 14.99 6.32
C ALA A 130 -19.54 15.04 5.00
N ASP A 131 -20.09 13.91 4.54
CA ASP A 131 -20.78 13.78 3.25
C ASP A 131 -22.19 14.37 3.26
N THR A 132 -22.25 15.68 3.48
CA THR A 132 -23.49 16.47 3.54
C THR A 132 -24.08 16.80 2.17
N GLN A 133 -23.30 16.65 1.09
CA GLN A 133 -23.76 16.95 -0.27
C GLN A 133 -23.38 15.86 -1.29
N HIS A 134 -23.23 14.61 -0.84
CA HIS A 134 -23.01 13.47 -1.74
C HIS A 134 -21.71 13.57 -2.56
N TRP A 135 -20.68 14.21 -2.00
CA TRP A 135 -19.35 14.37 -2.61
C TRP A 135 -18.59 13.06 -2.73
N PHE A 136 -18.89 12.10 -1.84
CA PHE A 136 -18.21 10.81 -1.74
C PHE A 136 -19.06 9.63 -2.24
N SER A 137 -20.35 9.86 -2.48
CA SER A 137 -21.21 8.87 -3.10
C SER A 137 -21.01 8.88 -4.61
N ASP A 138 -20.65 7.73 -5.16
CA ASP A 138 -20.84 7.44 -6.58
C ASP A 138 -22.33 7.68 -6.92
N GLN A 139 -22.64 8.27 -8.09
CA GLN A 139 -24.00 8.76 -8.44
C GLN A 139 -25.11 7.69 -8.30
N GLN A 140 -24.74 6.41 -8.19
CA GLN A 140 -25.64 5.28 -8.02
C GLN A 140 -25.95 4.88 -6.57
N ASN A 141 -25.28 5.40 -5.53
CA ASN A 141 -25.54 4.96 -4.14
C ASN A 141 -25.58 6.10 -3.13
N SER A 142 -26.72 6.28 -2.47
CA SER A 142 -26.84 7.23 -1.36
C SER A 142 -25.96 6.84 -0.17
N THR A 143 -25.36 7.85 0.45
CA THR A 143 -24.68 7.70 1.75
C THR A 143 -25.73 7.39 2.82
N ASN A 144 -25.73 6.13 3.27
CA ASN A 144 -26.68 5.62 4.24
C ASN A 144 -26.00 4.62 5.20
N LEU A 145 -26.72 4.23 6.25
CA LEU A 145 -26.19 3.32 7.28
C LEU A 145 -25.75 1.97 6.69
N ALA A 146 -26.44 1.44 5.69
CA ALA A 146 -26.06 0.19 5.05
C ALA A 146 -24.72 0.33 4.30
N MET A 147 -24.48 1.46 3.64
CA MET A 147 -23.19 1.75 2.99
C MET A 147 -22.07 1.87 4.01
N LEU A 148 -22.32 2.55 5.14
CA LEU A 148 -21.37 2.64 6.25
C LEU A 148 -20.99 1.26 6.78
N LEU A 149 -21.97 0.43 7.13
CA LEU A 149 -21.72 -0.90 7.67
C LEU A 149 -20.98 -1.80 6.67
N LYS A 150 -21.38 -1.79 5.38
CA LYS A 150 -20.67 -2.56 4.35
C LYS A 150 -19.24 -2.07 4.14
N SER A 151 -18.99 -0.77 4.26
CA SER A 151 -17.66 -0.18 4.16
C SER A 151 -16.79 -0.59 5.35
N LEU A 152 -17.28 -0.43 6.59
CA LEU A 152 -16.56 -0.77 7.83
C LEU A 152 -16.23 -2.26 7.93
N LEU A 153 -17.09 -3.13 7.39
CA LEU A 153 -16.90 -4.58 7.36
C LEU A 153 -16.05 -5.08 6.19
N PHE A 154 -15.58 -4.20 5.30
CA PHE A 154 -14.82 -4.60 4.09
C PHE A 154 -15.59 -5.61 3.22
N ILE A 155 -16.89 -5.37 3.01
CA ILE A 155 -17.77 -6.24 2.18
C ILE A 155 -18.49 -5.46 1.07
N LYS A 156 -18.13 -4.19 0.86
CA LYS A 156 -18.69 -3.36 -0.21
C LYS A 156 -17.85 -3.52 -1.48
N PRO A 157 -18.35 -4.21 -2.53
CA PRO A 157 -17.66 -4.29 -3.81
C PRO A 157 -17.72 -2.95 -4.56
N GLY A 158 -16.72 -2.69 -5.39
CA GLY A 158 -16.50 -1.39 -6.02
C GLY A 158 -16.09 -0.36 -4.98
N PHE A 159 -16.63 0.86 -5.05
CA PHE A 159 -16.24 1.94 -4.14
C PHE A 159 -17.02 1.90 -2.80
N PRO A 160 -16.35 1.75 -1.65
CA PRO A 160 -16.93 2.03 -0.33
C PRO A 160 -16.97 3.54 -0.05
N LEU A 161 -17.52 3.96 1.10
CA LEU A 161 -17.65 5.39 1.46
C LEU A 161 -16.32 6.14 1.37
N LEU A 162 -15.27 5.56 1.95
CA LEU A 162 -13.93 6.04 1.73
C LEU A 162 -13.46 5.49 0.39
N PHE A 163 -13.43 6.32 -0.66
CA PHE A 163 -13.19 5.92 -2.05
C PHE A 163 -12.11 4.85 -2.21
N VAL A 164 -10.94 5.08 -1.61
CA VAL A 164 -9.76 4.20 -1.69
C VAL A 164 -9.90 2.87 -0.97
N GLY A 165 -10.96 2.65 -0.20
CA GLY A 165 -11.21 1.44 0.58
C GLY A 165 -11.49 0.18 -0.26
N TRP A 166 -11.73 0.32 -1.57
CA TRP A 166 -11.88 -0.83 -2.45
C TRP A 166 -10.59 -1.69 -2.47
N THR A 167 -9.41 -1.07 -2.41
CA THR A 167 -8.14 -1.81 -2.37
C THR A 167 -8.00 -2.58 -1.05
N LEU A 168 -8.43 -1.97 0.05
CA LEU A 168 -8.41 -2.60 1.38
C LEU A 168 -9.36 -3.79 1.48
N THR A 169 -10.51 -3.75 0.79
CA THR A 169 -11.42 -4.91 0.69
C THR A 169 -10.72 -6.11 0.06
N LEU A 170 -9.96 -5.91 -1.01
CA LEU A 170 -9.17 -6.98 -1.64
C LEU A 170 -8.01 -7.44 -0.76
N GLU A 171 -7.35 -6.51 -0.07
CA GLU A 171 -6.28 -6.83 0.87
C GLU A 171 -6.79 -7.67 2.05
N MET A 172 -7.93 -7.32 2.62
CA MET A 172 -8.59 -8.08 3.69
C MET A 172 -9.02 -9.47 3.22
N PHE A 173 -9.55 -9.59 2.00
CA PHE A 173 -9.85 -10.87 1.38
C PHE A 173 -8.59 -11.75 1.25
N PHE A 174 -7.48 -11.17 0.77
CA PHE A 174 -6.20 -11.85 0.74
C PHE A 174 -5.73 -12.30 2.13
N TYR A 175 -5.87 -11.45 3.14
CA TYR A 175 -5.45 -11.79 4.51
C TYR A 175 -6.27 -12.93 5.10
N VAL A 176 -7.57 -12.99 4.83
CA VAL A 176 -8.43 -14.10 5.28
C VAL A 176 -7.99 -15.40 4.63
N ILE A 177 -7.74 -15.41 3.32
CA ILE A 177 -7.26 -16.60 2.61
C ILE A 177 -5.87 -17.01 3.10
N PHE A 178 -4.98 -16.05 3.32
CA PHE A 178 -3.65 -16.32 3.87
C PHE A 178 -3.72 -16.86 5.31
N MET A 179 -4.63 -16.35 6.13
CA MET A 179 -4.85 -16.85 7.50
C MET A 179 -5.28 -18.32 7.49
N VAL A 180 -6.22 -18.69 6.62
CA VAL A 180 -6.63 -20.09 6.44
C VAL A 180 -5.46 -20.94 5.97
N ALA A 181 -4.64 -20.41 5.06
CA ALA A 181 -3.47 -21.13 4.60
C ALA A 181 -2.42 -21.33 5.70
N LEU A 182 -2.15 -20.29 6.50
CA LEU A 182 -1.25 -20.32 7.66
C LEU A 182 -1.76 -21.23 8.77
N TRP A 183 -3.07 -21.37 8.91
CA TRP A 183 -3.64 -22.34 9.84
C TRP A 183 -3.33 -23.79 9.43
N ARG A 184 -3.32 -24.08 8.12
CA ARG A 184 -3.31 -25.47 7.61
C ARG A 184 -1.98 -25.98 7.08
N TRP A 185 -1.11 -25.10 6.57
CA TRP A 185 0.11 -25.47 5.84
C TRP A 185 1.36 -24.72 6.32
N ASP A 186 2.47 -25.44 6.39
CA ASP A 186 3.77 -24.87 6.73
C ASP A 186 4.31 -23.97 5.62
N ALA A 187 5.28 -23.12 5.99
CA ALA A 187 5.86 -22.11 5.11
C ALA A 187 6.36 -22.65 3.75
N ALA A 188 6.85 -23.89 3.71
CA ALA A 188 7.38 -24.51 2.50
C ALA A 188 6.34 -24.70 1.38
N VAL A 189 5.07 -24.95 1.72
CA VAL A 189 4.01 -25.29 0.74
C VAL A 189 2.82 -24.34 0.73
N ARG A 190 2.68 -23.51 1.78
CA ARG A 190 1.56 -22.58 1.99
C ARG A 190 1.28 -21.61 0.85
N VAL A 191 2.29 -21.24 0.07
CA VAL A 191 2.13 -20.33 -1.07
C VAL A 191 1.28 -20.94 -2.18
N TRP A 192 1.41 -22.25 -2.43
CA TRP A 192 0.82 -22.90 -3.61
C TRP A 192 -0.71 -22.97 -3.62
N PRO A 193 -1.40 -23.32 -2.52
CA PRO A 193 -2.87 -23.26 -2.49
C PRO A 193 -3.40 -21.86 -2.83
N ILE A 194 -2.73 -20.81 -2.35
CA ILE A 194 -3.14 -19.43 -2.60
C ILE A 194 -2.90 -19.05 -4.05
N VAL A 195 -1.75 -19.43 -4.63
CA VAL A 195 -1.47 -19.26 -6.07
C VAL A 195 -2.58 -19.90 -6.90
N VAL A 196 -2.95 -21.14 -6.61
CA VAL A 196 -4.00 -21.87 -7.33
C VAL A 196 -5.34 -21.14 -7.22
N VAL A 197 -5.75 -20.74 -6.01
CA VAL A 197 -7.03 -20.04 -5.80
C VAL A 197 -7.05 -18.70 -6.53
N PHE A 198 -5.99 -17.91 -6.43
CA PHE A 198 -5.96 -16.55 -6.99
C PHE A 198 -5.84 -16.57 -8.51
N VAL A 199 -5.05 -17.50 -9.07
CA VAL A 199 -4.99 -17.73 -10.52
C VAL A 199 -6.34 -18.20 -11.03
N PHE A 200 -6.99 -19.15 -10.35
CA PHE A 200 -8.33 -19.60 -10.73
C PHE A 200 -9.33 -18.42 -10.73
N LEU A 201 -9.38 -17.63 -9.64
CA LEU A 201 -10.27 -16.48 -9.54
C LEU A 201 -9.99 -15.43 -10.63
N ALA A 202 -8.73 -15.11 -10.91
CA ALA A 202 -8.35 -14.16 -11.95
C ALA A 202 -8.72 -14.63 -13.36
N LEU A 203 -8.84 -15.95 -13.59
CA LEU A 203 -9.26 -16.51 -14.86
C LEU A 203 -10.77 -16.56 -15.04
N VAL A 204 -11.58 -16.51 -13.97
CA VAL A 204 -13.05 -16.58 -14.06
C VAL A 204 -13.64 -15.61 -15.10
N PRO A 205 -13.27 -14.31 -15.16
CA PRO A 205 -13.83 -13.36 -16.13
C PRO A 205 -13.37 -13.60 -17.58
N VAL A 206 -12.35 -14.43 -17.79
CA VAL A 206 -11.87 -14.81 -19.13
C VAL A 206 -12.76 -15.91 -19.71
N TRP A 207 -13.25 -16.82 -18.87
CA TRP A 207 -14.05 -17.97 -19.29
C TRP A 207 -15.56 -17.72 -19.17
N PHE A 208 -15.98 -16.81 -18.30
CA PHE A 208 -17.38 -16.53 -18.01
C PHE A 208 -17.66 -15.04 -18.15
N ASP A 209 -18.83 -14.71 -18.69
CA ASP A 209 -19.33 -13.33 -18.65
C ASP A 209 -19.88 -13.05 -17.23
N VAL A 210 -19.14 -12.22 -16.47
CA VAL A 210 -19.42 -11.97 -15.06
C VAL A 210 -20.19 -10.67 -14.90
N GLU A 211 -21.51 -10.76 -14.85
CA GLU A 211 -22.39 -9.61 -14.60
C GLU A 211 -22.46 -9.22 -13.11
N ASN A 212 -22.39 -10.20 -12.20
CA ASN A 212 -22.55 -9.95 -10.78
C ASN A 212 -21.37 -9.13 -10.24
N ARG A 213 -21.65 -7.92 -9.73
CA ARG A 213 -20.64 -6.98 -9.20
C ARG A 213 -19.74 -7.54 -8.10
N TYR A 214 -20.25 -8.46 -7.28
CA TYR A 214 -19.46 -9.09 -6.21
C TYR A 214 -18.47 -10.07 -6.80
N VAL A 215 -18.95 -10.95 -7.68
CA VAL A 215 -18.08 -11.92 -8.37
C VAL A 215 -17.01 -11.15 -9.15
N LYS A 216 -17.41 -10.18 -9.98
CA LYS A 216 -16.49 -9.35 -10.77
C LYS A 216 -15.40 -8.67 -9.93
N PHE A 217 -15.73 -8.26 -8.72
CA PHE A 217 -14.80 -7.62 -7.79
C PHE A 217 -13.78 -8.61 -7.21
N TYR A 218 -14.21 -9.79 -6.76
CA TYR A 218 -13.33 -10.81 -6.17
C TYR A 218 -12.65 -11.72 -7.21
N THR A 219 -12.88 -11.50 -8.50
CA THR A 219 -12.21 -12.22 -9.60
C THR A 219 -11.32 -11.31 -10.44
N GLN A 220 -10.95 -10.13 -9.94
CA GLN A 220 -10.10 -9.19 -10.65
C GLN A 220 -8.68 -9.74 -10.81
N ALA A 221 -8.06 -9.49 -11.97
CA ALA A 221 -6.68 -9.89 -12.26
C ALA A 221 -5.65 -9.26 -11.29
N ILE A 222 -6.02 -8.18 -10.60
CA ILE A 222 -5.24 -7.53 -9.54
C ILE A 222 -4.86 -8.49 -8.40
N LEU A 223 -5.59 -9.58 -8.21
CA LEU A 223 -5.23 -10.62 -7.25
C LEU A 223 -3.86 -11.25 -7.58
N LEU A 224 -3.48 -11.29 -8.85
CA LEU A 224 -2.19 -11.83 -9.29
C LEU A 224 -1.01 -11.00 -8.81
N GLU A 225 -1.19 -9.74 -8.44
CA GLU A 225 -0.15 -8.89 -7.87
C GLU A 225 0.25 -9.36 -6.46
N PHE A 226 -0.72 -9.75 -5.62
CA PHE A 226 -0.41 -10.41 -4.35
C PHE A 226 0.38 -11.70 -4.59
N VAL A 227 -0.03 -12.52 -5.56
CA VAL A 227 0.66 -13.75 -5.93
C VAL A 227 2.10 -13.45 -6.39
N ALA A 228 2.30 -12.44 -7.23
CA ALA A 228 3.61 -12.05 -7.71
C ALA A 228 4.54 -11.68 -6.53
N GLY A 229 4.05 -10.88 -5.59
CA GLY A 229 4.76 -10.56 -4.35
C GLY A 229 5.13 -11.78 -3.52
N MET A 230 4.18 -12.70 -3.33
CA MET A 230 4.40 -13.95 -2.61
C MET A 230 5.50 -14.81 -3.26
N LEU A 231 5.49 -14.92 -4.59
CA LEU A 231 6.48 -15.70 -5.34
C LEU A 231 7.87 -15.05 -5.29
N ILE A 232 7.96 -13.71 -5.33
CA ILE A 232 9.24 -13.00 -5.10
C ILE A 232 9.81 -13.40 -3.74
N ALA A 233 9.00 -13.31 -2.68
CA ALA A 233 9.44 -13.65 -1.33
C ALA A 233 9.85 -15.13 -1.23
N TYR A 234 9.05 -16.03 -1.78
CA TYR A 234 9.29 -17.48 -1.72
C TYR A 234 10.57 -17.91 -2.45
N PHE A 235 10.88 -17.31 -3.60
CA PHE A 235 12.02 -17.74 -4.41
C PHE A 235 13.32 -16.97 -4.13
N PHE A 236 13.26 -15.67 -3.84
CA PHE A 236 14.43 -14.79 -3.89
C PHE A 236 14.95 -14.33 -2.53
N VAL A 237 14.23 -14.59 -1.43
CA VAL A 237 14.66 -14.11 -0.11
C VAL A 237 15.79 -14.96 0.48
N ASP A 238 15.65 -16.29 0.44
CA ASP A 238 16.57 -17.22 1.09
C ASP A 238 17.73 -17.66 0.18
N LYS A 239 17.65 -17.34 -1.11
CA LYS A 239 18.67 -17.67 -2.10
C LYS A 239 19.05 -16.39 -2.83
N GLU A 240 20.33 -16.05 -2.84
CA GLU A 240 20.89 -14.99 -3.71
C GLU A 240 20.84 -15.45 -5.17
N ARG A 241 19.63 -15.53 -5.74
CA ARG A 241 19.42 -16.03 -7.11
C ARG A 241 19.77 -15.01 -8.18
N LEU A 242 19.87 -13.73 -7.82
CA LEU A 242 20.17 -12.64 -8.73
C LEU A 242 21.52 -12.02 -8.38
N SER A 243 22.33 -11.77 -9.39
CA SER A 243 23.49 -10.90 -9.25
C SER A 243 23.03 -9.46 -9.03
N GLN A 244 23.88 -8.65 -8.40
CA GLN A 244 23.60 -7.23 -8.17
C GLN A 244 23.30 -6.47 -9.49
N SER A 245 24.04 -6.78 -10.56
CA SER A 245 23.80 -6.18 -11.88
C SER A 245 22.47 -6.60 -12.48
N ALA A 246 22.08 -7.86 -12.34
CA ALA A 246 20.77 -8.33 -12.80
C ALA A 246 19.63 -7.67 -12.02
N ALA A 247 19.75 -7.54 -10.69
CA ALA A 247 18.74 -6.87 -9.86
C ALA A 247 18.55 -5.41 -10.26
N VAL A 248 19.65 -4.67 -10.48
CA VAL A 248 19.61 -3.27 -10.96
C VAL A 248 19.02 -3.19 -12.37
N ALA A 249 19.42 -4.06 -13.29
CA ALA A 249 18.89 -4.06 -14.65
C ALA A 249 17.37 -4.33 -14.66
N ILE A 250 16.90 -5.32 -13.90
CA ILE A 250 15.47 -5.63 -13.74
C ILE A 250 14.71 -4.42 -13.18
N PHE A 251 15.25 -3.77 -12.14
CA PHE A 251 14.65 -2.56 -11.58
C PHE A 251 14.52 -1.44 -12.61
N LEU A 252 15.61 -1.14 -13.35
CA LEU A 252 15.63 -0.08 -14.35
C LEU A 252 14.70 -0.38 -15.54
N VAL A 253 14.62 -1.64 -15.98
CA VAL A 253 13.65 -2.07 -17.00
C VAL A 253 12.22 -1.86 -16.50
N GLY A 254 11.94 -2.24 -15.24
CA GLY A 254 10.63 -1.99 -14.61
C GLY A 254 10.28 -0.50 -14.59
N CYS A 255 11.21 0.36 -14.18
CA CYS A 255 11.01 1.82 -14.21
C CYS A 255 10.79 2.35 -15.62
N GLY A 256 11.58 1.90 -16.60
CA GLY A 256 11.45 2.31 -18.00
C GLY A 256 10.11 1.92 -18.61
N LEU A 257 9.65 0.68 -18.36
CA LEU A 257 8.34 0.21 -18.80
C LEU A 257 7.22 1.00 -18.12
N LEU A 258 7.32 1.24 -16.81
CA LEU A 258 6.32 2.00 -16.08
C LEU A 258 6.18 3.43 -16.62
N LEU A 259 7.31 4.10 -16.87
CA LEU A 259 7.33 5.44 -17.46
C LEU A 259 6.74 5.43 -18.88
N GLY A 260 7.09 4.44 -19.69
CA GLY A 260 6.53 4.29 -21.04
C GLY A 260 5.01 4.10 -21.03
N VAL A 261 4.52 3.17 -20.22
CA VAL A 261 3.08 2.91 -20.05
C VAL A 261 2.35 4.16 -19.55
N THR A 262 2.91 4.86 -18.56
CA THR A 262 2.31 6.06 -17.95
C THR A 262 2.21 7.24 -18.93
N TYR A 263 3.14 7.34 -19.87
CA TYR A 263 3.21 8.49 -20.79
C TYR A 263 2.53 8.26 -22.14
N TYR A 264 2.51 7.01 -22.62
CA TYR A 264 2.07 6.69 -23.99
C TYR A 264 0.73 5.96 -24.09
N LEU A 265 0.18 5.47 -22.98
CA LEU A 265 -1.10 4.75 -22.99
C LEU A 265 -2.17 5.55 -22.26
N ASP A 266 -3.34 5.63 -22.87
CA ASP A 266 -4.51 6.26 -22.29
C ASP A 266 -5.21 5.34 -21.27
N ASP A 267 -5.96 5.95 -20.35
CA ASP A 267 -6.67 5.26 -19.28
C ASP A 267 -7.66 4.19 -19.79
N GLU A 268 -8.22 4.37 -20.99
CA GLU A 268 -9.12 3.39 -21.62
C GLU A 268 -8.43 2.05 -21.89
N VAL A 269 -7.12 2.06 -22.16
CA VAL A 269 -6.31 0.85 -22.36
C VAL A 269 -5.79 0.32 -21.02
N LEU A 270 -5.38 1.22 -20.13
CA LEU A 270 -4.73 0.87 -18.87
C LEU A 270 -5.70 0.22 -17.88
N ILE A 271 -6.87 0.82 -17.65
CA ILE A 271 -7.78 0.39 -16.58
C ILE A 271 -8.28 -1.05 -16.76
N PRO A 272 -8.74 -1.48 -17.96
CA PRO A 272 -9.23 -2.85 -18.15
C PRO A 272 -8.14 -3.91 -18.00
N GLN A 273 -6.89 -3.56 -18.33
CA GLN A 273 -5.74 -4.47 -18.33
C GLN A 273 -4.67 -4.05 -17.31
N ARG A 274 -5.08 -3.40 -16.22
CA ARG A 274 -4.18 -2.79 -15.23
C ARG A 274 -3.15 -3.77 -14.67
N ALA A 275 -3.57 -5.01 -14.41
CA ALA A 275 -2.70 -6.06 -13.88
C ALA A 275 -1.55 -6.43 -14.83
N PHE A 276 -1.72 -6.17 -16.13
CA PHE A 276 -0.64 -6.32 -17.11
C PHE A 276 0.17 -5.03 -17.20
N TRP A 277 -0.46 -3.90 -17.54
CA TRP A 277 0.25 -2.65 -17.86
C TRP A 277 0.93 -1.99 -16.67
N TRP A 278 0.35 -2.07 -15.47
CA TRP A 278 1.01 -1.59 -14.23
C TRP A 278 1.58 -2.74 -13.41
N GLY A 279 0.91 -3.89 -13.37
CA GLY A 279 1.36 -5.03 -12.58
C GLY A 279 2.70 -5.61 -13.04
N VAL A 280 2.96 -5.73 -14.35
CA VAL A 280 4.25 -6.25 -14.85
C VAL A 280 5.42 -5.31 -14.53
N PRO A 281 5.35 -3.98 -14.82
CA PRO A 281 6.39 -3.06 -14.40
C PRO A 281 6.57 -3.02 -12.88
N ALA A 282 5.48 -3.01 -12.10
CA ALA A 282 5.53 -3.03 -10.63
C ALA A 282 6.22 -4.29 -10.10
N LEU A 283 5.96 -5.46 -10.70
CA LEU A 283 6.64 -6.72 -10.39
C LEU A 283 8.15 -6.60 -10.58
N LEU A 284 8.59 -6.09 -11.72
CA LEU A 284 10.02 -5.92 -12.01
C LEU A 284 10.67 -4.93 -11.03
N ILE A 285 10.00 -3.82 -10.73
CA ILE A 285 10.47 -2.82 -9.76
C ILE A 285 10.66 -3.46 -8.39
N VAL A 286 9.65 -4.18 -7.86
CA VAL A 286 9.74 -4.80 -6.54
C VAL A 286 10.79 -5.91 -6.54
N LEU A 287 10.81 -6.78 -7.56
CA LEU A 287 11.79 -7.87 -7.68
C LEU A 287 13.22 -7.34 -7.70
N GLY A 288 13.49 -6.32 -8.50
CA GLY A 288 14.80 -5.67 -8.55
C GLY A 288 15.15 -5.04 -7.21
N ALA A 289 14.27 -4.19 -6.67
CA ALA A 289 14.54 -3.43 -5.45
C ALA A 289 14.87 -4.31 -4.23
N VAL A 290 14.15 -5.42 -4.02
CA VAL A 290 14.40 -6.31 -2.87
C VAL A 290 15.65 -7.20 -3.04
N ASN A 291 16.31 -7.16 -4.19
CA ASN A 291 17.55 -7.88 -4.46
C ASN A 291 18.76 -6.95 -4.64
N ILE A 292 18.58 -5.63 -4.55
CA ILE A 292 19.69 -4.66 -4.56
C ILE A 292 20.27 -4.56 -3.15
N LYS A 293 21.56 -4.91 -3.00
CA LYS A 293 22.25 -4.95 -1.69
C LYS A 293 22.51 -3.57 -1.08
N ASN A 294 22.70 -2.55 -1.92
CA ASN A 294 23.04 -1.20 -1.46
C ASN A 294 22.15 -0.17 -2.16
N ILE A 295 21.10 0.26 -1.47
CA ILE A 295 20.15 1.28 -1.93
C ILE A 295 20.38 2.66 -1.27
N GLY A 296 21.43 2.79 -0.46
CA GLY A 296 21.70 3.97 0.35
C GLY A 296 20.72 4.13 1.53
N ASN A 297 21.03 5.08 2.41
CA ASN A 297 20.17 5.44 3.53
C ASN A 297 19.56 6.83 3.30
N ASN A 298 18.26 6.87 3.01
CA ASN A 298 17.48 8.08 2.84
C ASN A 298 16.37 8.15 3.90
N GLN A 299 16.54 9.06 4.87
CA GLN A 299 15.60 9.24 5.97
C GLN A 299 14.23 9.77 5.51
N LEU A 300 14.19 10.58 4.44
CA LEU A 300 12.95 11.14 3.93
C LEU A 300 12.09 10.05 3.28
N LEU A 301 12.70 9.20 2.46
CA LEU A 301 11.98 8.06 1.85
C LEU A 301 11.54 7.05 2.92
N HIS A 302 12.36 6.82 3.94
CA HIS A 302 11.96 5.98 5.07
C HIS A 302 10.76 6.57 5.82
N ALA A 303 10.77 7.88 6.08
CA ALA A 303 9.67 8.58 6.74
C ALA A 303 8.39 8.53 5.89
N ALA A 304 8.49 8.74 4.58
CA ALA A 304 7.38 8.62 3.64
C ALA A 304 6.78 7.20 3.65
N GLY A 305 7.63 6.16 3.63
CA GLY A 305 7.19 4.76 3.76
C GLY A 305 6.52 4.42 5.09
N THR A 306 6.96 5.08 6.16
CA THR A 306 6.41 4.91 7.51
C THR A 306 4.97 5.40 7.59
N ILE A 307 4.68 6.59 7.06
CA ILE A 307 3.34 7.18 7.07
C ILE A 307 2.49 6.81 5.84
N SER A 308 3.01 5.94 4.95
CA SER A 308 2.41 5.73 3.62
C SER A 308 0.96 5.25 3.66
N TYR A 309 0.58 4.50 4.70
CA TYR A 309 -0.78 4.00 4.86
C TYR A 309 -1.73 5.15 5.23
N SER A 310 -1.45 5.92 6.28
CA SER A 310 -2.19 7.14 6.58
C SER A 310 -2.21 8.13 5.41
N LEU A 311 -1.09 8.30 4.69
CA LEU A 311 -1.00 9.18 3.51
C LEU A 311 -1.99 8.74 2.41
N TYR A 312 -1.98 7.45 2.08
CA TYR A 312 -2.91 6.85 1.13
C TYR A 312 -4.36 6.94 1.61
N LEU A 313 -4.62 6.90 2.91
CA LEU A 313 -5.98 6.86 3.42
C LEU A 313 -6.65 8.23 3.53
N CYS A 314 -5.89 9.26 3.93
CA CYS A 314 -6.45 10.58 4.20
C CYS A 314 -6.46 11.52 3.00
N HIS A 315 -5.69 11.25 1.93
CA HIS A 315 -5.51 12.22 0.85
C HIS A 315 -6.81 12.64 0.17
N MET A 316 -7.78 11.73 -0.04
CA MET A 316 -9.07 12.09 -0.61
C MET A 316 -9.84 13.03 0.32
N PRO A 317 -10.18 12.67 1.58
CA PRO A 317 -10.77 13.61 2.55
C PRO A 317 -10.03 14.95 2.67
N CYS A 318 -8.69 14.93 2.68
CA CYS A 318 -7.86 16.13 2.72
C CYS A 318 -7.95 16.96 1.43
N ALA A 319 -8.10 16.32 0.26
CA ALA A 319 -8.34 16.99 -1.00
C ALA A 319 -9.68 17.73 -0.98
N TYR A 320 -10.76 17.08 -0.54
CA TYR A 320 -12.05 17.76 -0.37
C TYR A 320 -11.98 18.92 0.62
N ALA A 321 -11.37 18.72 1.79
CA ALA A 321 -11.15 19.81 2.75
C ALA A 321 -10.32 20.95 2.14
N GLY A 322 -9.32 20.63 1.32
CA GLY A 322 -8.52 21.59 0.57
C GLY A 322 -9.35 22.40 -0.43
N VAL A 323 -10.32 21.79 -1.13
CA VAL A 323 -11.27 22.52 -1.99
C VAL A 323 -12.07 23.53 -1.18
N VAL A 324 -12.63 23.11 -0.04
CA VAL A 324 -13.44 23.98 0.83
C VAL A 324 -12.62 25.17 1.34
N LEU A 325 -11.41 24.92 1.83
CA LEU A 325 -10.53 25.95 2.36
C LEU A 325 -10.02 26.89 1.25
N ALA A 326 -9.65 26.35 0.10
CA ALA A 326 -9.24 27.15 -1.05
C ALA A 326 -10.38 28.07 -1.51
N LYS A 327 -11.62 27.56 -1.58
CA LYS A 327 -12.79 28.38 -1.92
C LYS A 327 -13.06 29.45 -0.88
N TYR A 328 -12.94 29.12 0.40
CA TYR A 328 -13.19 30.07 1.48
C TYR A 328 -12.19 31.24 1.49
N PHE A 329 -10.90 30.96 1.31
CA PHE A 329 -9.85 31.98 1.43
C PHE A 329 -9.41 32.62 0.11
N PHE A 330 -9.57 31.92 -1.02
CA PHE A 330 -8.97 32.30 -2.30
C PHE A 330 -9.96 32.23 -3.48
N ALA A 331 -11.27 32.21 -3.23
CA ALA A 331 -12.27 32.31 -4.30
C ALA A 331 -12.00 33.54 -5.19
N GLY A 332 -12.03 33.35 -6.51
CA GLY A 332 -11.77 34.40 -7.49
C GLY A 332 -10.29 34.75 -7.71
N SER A 333 -9.36 34.12 -6.99
CA SER A 333 -7.92 34.29 -7.25
C SER A 333 -7.54 33.65 -8.60
N PRO A 334 -6.71 34.30 -9.44
CA PRO A 334 -6.15 33.66 -10.64
C PRO A 334 -5.26 32.45 -10.30
N ASN A 335 -4.77 32.37 -9.06
CA ASN A 335 -3.92 31.28 -8.56
C ASN A 335 -4.70 30.28 -7.69
N PHE A 336 -6.03 30.24 -7.80
CA PHE A 336 -6.90 29.39 -6.97
C PHE A 336 -6.46 27.92 -6.96
N LEU A 337 -6.18 27.32 -8.13
CA LEU A 337 -5.72 25.93 -8.22
C LEU A 337 -4.35 25.72 -7.55
N GLY A 338 -3.46 26.71 -7.59
CA GLY A 338 -2.17 26.65 -6.91
C GLY A 338 -2.35 26.59 -5.38
N TRP A 339 -3.24 27.41 -4.84
CA TRP A 339 -3.59 27.37 -3.42
C TRP A 339 -4.27 26.07 -3.03
N TYR A 340 -5.20 25.56 -3.85
CA TYR A 340 -5.81 24.25 -3.65
C TYR A 340 -4.74 23.14 -3.51
N VAL A 341 -3.82 23.03 -4.47
CA VAL A 341 -2.76 22.01 -4.45
C VAL A 341 -1.89 22.13 -3.20
N VAL A 342 -1.42 23.35 -2.87
CA VAL A 342 -0.55 23.58 -1.71
C VAL A 342 -1.27 23.23 -0.40
N ILE A 343 -2.51 23.71 -0.23
CA ILE A 343 -3.32 23.43 0.97
C ILE A 343 -3.55 21.93 1.10
N THR A 344 -3.96 21.25 0.03
CA THR A 344 -4.22 19.82 0.05
C THR A 344 -2.97 19.00 0.40
N LEU A 345 -1.81 19.33 -0.17
CA LEU A 345 -0.55 18.62 0.14
C LEU A 345 -0.14 18.83 1.61
N ILE A 346 -0.24 20.06 2.12
CA ILE A 346 0.06 20.35 3.52
C ILE A 346 -0.90 19.61 4.45
N LEU A 347 -2.21 19.68 4.20
CA LEU A 347 -3.21 18.97 5.00
C LEU A 347 -2.98 17.47 4.99
N THR A 348 -2.74 16.89 3.81
CA THR A 348 -2.48 15.44 3.66
C THR A 348 -1.24 15.03 4.44
N LEU A 349 -0.17 15.82 4.41
CA LEU A 349 1.04 15.53 5.17
C LEU A 349 0.81 15.64 6.70
N LEU A 350 0.17 16.70 7.17
CA LEU A 350 -0.07 16.92 8.60
C LEU A 350 -1.04 15.87 9.18
N VAL A 351 -2.15 15.61 8.48
CA VAL A 351 -3.15 14.62 8.88
C VAL A 351 -2.56 13.20 8.82
N SER A 352 -1.72 12.89 7.83
CA SER A 352 -1.09 11.57 7.77
C SER A 352 -0.11 11.32 8.90
N ILE A 353 0.70 12.31 9.29
CA ILE A 353 1.60 12.21 10.45
C ILE A 353 0.80 12.02 11.75
N ALA A 354 -0.27 12.79 11.94
CA ALA A 354 -1.13 12.68 13.12
C ALA A 354 -1.84 11.32 13.16
N SER A 355 -2.42 10.90 12.04
CA SER A 355 -3.11 9.62 11.88
C SER A 355 -2.17 8.44 12.15
N TRP A 356 -0.95 8.45 11.60
CA TRP A 356 0.03 7.40 11.82
C TRP A 356 0.35 7.25 13.31
N ARG A 357 0.61 8.36 14.01
CA ARG A 357 0.90 8.32 15.45
C ARG A 357 -0.29 7.79 16.25
N LEU A 358 -1.49 8.29 15.99
CA LEU A 358 -2.66 8.04 16.83
C LEU A 358 -3.34 6.70 16.52
N LEU A 359 -3.47 6.36 15.24
CA LEU A 359 -4.32 5.28 14.75
C LEU A 359 -3.52 4.07 14.29
N GLU A 360 -2.22 4.20 14.01
CA GLU A 360 -1.37 3.07 13.63
C GLU A 360 -0.38 2.67 14.72
N TYR A 361 0.41 3.60 15.24
CA TYR A 361 1.53 3.30 16.14
C TYR A 361 1.08 2.76 17.50
N TRP A 362 0.17 3.47 18.18
CA TRP A 362 -0.27 3.06 19.52
C TRP A 362 -1.01 1.72 19.54
N PRO A 363 -1.96 1.45 18.62
CA PRO A 363 -2.60 0.15 18.58
C PRO A 363 -1.60 -0.99 18.35
N GLN A 364 -0.64 -0.82 17.43
CA GLN A 364 0.39 -1.82 17.16
C GLN A 364 1.29 -2.07 18.37
N LEU A 365 1.69 -1.01 19.08
CA LEU A 365 2.48 -1.13 20.30
C LEU A 365 1.71 -1.84 21.42
N ALA A 366 0.42 -1.54 21.58
CA ALA A 366 -0.44 -2.20 22.55
C ALA A 366 -0.57 -3.70 22.26
N LEU A 367 -0.76 -4.09 21.00
CA LEU A 367 -0.81 -5.50 20.60
C LEU A 367 0.51 -6.21 20.87
N ARG A 368 1.66 -5.62 20.50
CA ARG A 368 2.99 -6.22 20.75
C ARG A 368 3.21 -6.51 22.22
N ARG A 369 2.85 -5.58 23.10
CA ARG A 369 2.91 -5.76 24.56
C ARG A 369 1.99 -6.88 25.03
N ALA A 370 0.77 -6.96 24.49
CA ALA A 370 -0.20 -7.99 24.88
C ALA A 370 0.24 -9.42 24.49
N ILE A 371 0.99 -9.57 23.39
CA ILE A 371 1.49 -10.88 22.92
C ILE A 371 2.91 -11.20 23.41
N GLY A 372 3.51 -10.34 24.25
CA GLY A 372 4.83 -10.57 24.84
C GLY A 372 6.01 -10.34 23.89
N GLU A 373 5.83 -9.61 22.79
CA GLU A 373 6.93 -9.21 21.90
C GLU A 373 7.62 -7.95 22.46
N ALA A 374 8.96 -7.91 22.43
CA ALA A 374 9.72 -6.74 22.83
C ALA A 374 9.32 -5.51 21.97
N ALA A 375 9.17 -4.36 22.64
CA ALA A 375 8.62 -3.12 22.07
C ALA A 375 9.47 -2.56 20.92
#